data_AF-A0A814YJY1-F1
#
_entry.id   AF-A0A814YJY1-F1
#
_cell.length_a   1.000
_cell.length_b   1.000
_cell.length_c   1.000
_cell.angle_alpha   90.00
_cell.angle_beta   90.00
_cell.angle_gamma   90.00
#
_symmetry.space_group_name_H-M   'P 1'
#
loop_
_entity.id
_entity.type
_entity.pdbx_description
1 polymer ?
#
loop_
_entity_poly.entity_id
_entity_poly.type
_entity_poly.pdbx_seq_one_letter_code
_entity_poly.pdbx_strand_id
1 'polypeptide(L)'
;MNPNLFDLSTGHVFHAEILKHQISLNENENSGNEFVMTSDVLLIAFHHAAFDRASRSIFFNDLCSAYNTNAISIEDDDDESLQYIDYSVHERLMDMTTSRDFWCLQLEEYNLEHRLSLPVDRHRSSNDHRSSSACFTEISFDNDISQSFVDYASIQHVTPFQLGLSILYAFLFKLTHDENDLCISCLNANRYKTELHNIMGMFVSTLPYRVQLDRHCSFDELVKYVQEKCLSILEHSHYPLQHILANSHIDQSNVPFFQTVFDFITVSSVNDLFTFADVNLQPVSLEQLSEVAKFDFKLTFIYNLISLDNILSCRFICSCDLFENTTVTKMMQRFEYLFEQLFSMNFNLNQTDLVVSPIAKLTLILPDEVNEVQDVTFYRQSNITSEGMSLFYLSYT
;
A
#
# COMPACT_ATOMS: atom_id res chain seq x y z
N MET A 1 -15.47 -1.52 18.85
CA MET A 1 -15.46 -0.05 19.04
C MET A 1 -16.88 0.47 18.96
N ASN A 2 -17.24 1.47 19.75
CA ASN A 2 -18.56 2.09 19.74
C ASN A 2 -18.77 2.81 18.38
N PRO A 3 -19.82 2.51 17.59
CA PRO A 3 -20.05 3.14 16.29
C PRO A 3 -20.30 4.66 16.37
N ASN A 4 -20.49 5.21 17.56
CA ASN A 4 -20.72 6.63 17.81
C ASN A 4 -19.47 7.38 18.30
N LEU A 5 -18.25 6.91 18.00
CA LEU A 5 -17.02 7.53 18.52
C LEU A 5 -16.83 8.98 18.01
N PHE A 6 -17.33 9.28 16.81
CA PHE A 6 -17.25 10.60 16.20
C PHE A 6 -18.64 11.04 15.71
N ASP A 7 -19.03 12.26 16.05
CA ASP A 7 -20.16 12.95 15.43
C ASP A 7 -19.63 14.18 14.70
N LEU A 8 -19.43 14.04 13.39
CA LEU A 8 -18.87 15.11 12.55
C LEU A 8 -19.74 16.37 12.53
N SER A 9 -21.04 16.27 12.81
CA SER A 9 -21.93 17.44 12.87
C SER A 9 -21.59 18.38 14.04
N THR A 10 -20.93 17.85 15.06
CA THR A 10 -20.47 18.60 16.24
C THR A 10 -19.02 19.07 16.14
N GLY A 11 -18.30 18.68 15.08
CA GLY A 11 -16.88 19.00 14.89
C GLY A 11 -15.90 18.14 15.69
N HIS A 12 -16.38 17.13 16.43
CA HIS A 12 -15.52 16.20 17.15
C HIS A 12 -14.86 15.19 16.19
N VAL A 13 -13.60 15.44 15.85
CA VAL A 13 -12.78 14.61 14.93
C VAL A 13 -11.57 13.98 15.62
N PHE A 14 -11.43 14.18 16.93
CA PHE A 14 -10.32 13.70 17.74
C PHE A 14 -10.84 13.15 19.06
N HIS A 15 -10.27 12.02 19.48
CA HIS A 15 -10.54 11.40 20.77
C HIS A 15 -9.24 10.87 21.35
N ALA A 16 -9.00 11.14 22.63
CA ALA A 16 -7.87 10.58 23.36
C ALA A 16 -8.32 10.06 24.72
N GLU A 17 -7.84 8.88 25.11
CA GLU A 17 -8.16 8.22 26.37
C GLU A 17 -6.88 7.58 26.94
N ILE A 18 -6.70 7.67 28.26
CA ILE A 18 -5.63 6.96 28.96
C ILE A 18 -6.26 5.80 29.74
N LEU A 19 -5.95 4.58 29.32
CA LEU A 19 -6.34 3.36 30.01
C LEU A 19 -5.26 3.02 31.05
N LYS A 20 -5.59 3.21 32.32
CA LYS A 20 -4.68 2.91 33.43
C LYS A 20 -4.71 1.43 33.75
N HIS A 21 -3.57 0.75 33.66
CA HIS A 21 -3.48 -0.68 33.96
C HIS A 21 -2.85 -0.89 35.35
N GLN A 22 -3.65 -1.25 36.36
CA GLN A 22 -3.14 -1.74 37.64
C GLN A 22 -2.99 -3.26 37.58
N ILE A 23 -1.76 -3.76 37.45
CA ILE A 23 -1.47 -5.19 37.66
C ILE A 23 -0.93 -5.35 39.08
N SER A 24 -1.74 -5.90 39.99
CA SER A 24 -1.25 -6.42 41.27
C SER A 24 -0.70 -7.82 41.04
N LEU A 25 0.63 -7.96 40.99
CA LEU A 25 1.28 -9.28 41.05
C LEU A 25 1.32 -9.74 42.51
N ASN A 26 0.32 -10.51 42.92
CA ASN A 26 0.43 -11.29 44.15
C ASN A 26 1.25 -12.55 43.86
N GLU A 27 2.55 -12.54 44.12
CA GLU A 27 3.27 -13.77 44.45
C GLU A 27 4.17 -13.59 45.68
N ASN A 28 3.78 -14.34 46.72
CA ASN A 28 4.54 -14.84 47.86
C ASN A 28 5.22 -13.83 48.79
N GLU A 29 4.67 -13.78 50.01
CA GLU A 29 5.31 -13.35 51.25
C GLU A 29 6.76 -13.89 51.35
N ASN A 30 7.78 -13.10 50.96
CA ASN A 30 9.10 -13.02 51.62
C ASN A 30 10.19 -12.16 50.95
N SER A 31 9.91 -11.33 49.94
CA SER A 31 10.89 -10.32 49.49
C SER A 31 10.22 -8.96 49.33
N GLY A 32 10.50 -8.05 50.26
CA GLY A 32 9.89 -6.71 50.37
C GLY A 32 10.34 -5.70 49.33
N ASN A 33 10.24 -6.02 48.03
CA ASN A 33 10.27 -5.04 46.95
C ASN A 33 9.14 -5.34 45.96
N GLU A 34 8.04 -4.61 46.12
CA GLU A 34 6.90 -4.59 45.22
C GLU A 34 7.29 -3.79 43.96
N PHE A 35 7.68 -4.46 42.88
CA PHE A 35 7.89 -3.80 41.58
C PHE A 35 6.55 -3.71 40.86
N VAL A 36 5.86 -2.59 41.03
CA VAL A 36 4.68 -2.24 40.22
C VAL A 36 5.18 -1.63 38.91
N MET A 37 5.17 -2.40 37.83
CA MET A 37 5.23 -1.83 36.48
C MET A 37 3.81 -1.44 36.08
N THR A 38 3.44 -0.17 36.29
CA THR A 38 2.21 0.41 35.76
C THR A 38 2.52 0.89 34.35
N SER A 39 2.05 0.16 33.35
CA SER A 39 2.05 0.63 31.97
C SER A 39 0.66 1.17 31.67
N ASP A 40 0.53 2.50 31.57
CA ASP A 40 -0.67 3.12 31.06
C ASP A 40 -0.68 3.04 29.53
N VAL A 41 -1.87 2.90 28.93
CA VAL A 41 -2.05 2.89 27.47
C VAL A 41 -2.73 4.19 27.06
N LEU A 42 -2.04 5.00 26.24
CA LEU A 42 -2.62 6.17 25.60
C LEU A 42 -3.24 5.77 24.26
N LEU A 43 -4.57 5.80 24.19
CA LEU A 43 -5.33 5.63 22.96
C LEU A 43 -5.59 7.00 22.34
N ILE A 44 -5.21 7.17 21.08
CA ILE A 44 -5.55 8.36 20.30
C ILE A 44 -6.24 7.91 19.01
N ALA A 45 -7.42 8.46 18.75
CA ALA A 45 -8.19 8.21 17.54
C ALA A 45 -8.49 9.54 16.84
N PHE A 46 -8.26 9.57 15.53
CA PHE A 46 -8.63 10.67 14.66
C PHE A 46 -9.65 10.19 13.63
N HIS A 47 -10.63 11.04 13.30
CA HIS A 47 -11.46 10.82 12.13
C HIS A 47 -10.67 11.22 10.87
N HIS A 48 -10.59 10.32 9.89
CA HIS A 48 -9.81 10.51 8.66
C HIS A 48 -10.28 11.70 7.77
N ALA A 49 -11.39 12.35 8.14
CA ALA A 49 -11.88 13.56 7.47
C ALA A 49 -11.04 14.81 7.80
N ALA A 50 -10.29 14.79 8.90
CA ALA A 50 -9.47 15.92 9.35
C ALA A 50 -7.98 15.57 9.47
N PHE A 51 -7.60 14.32 9.21
CA PHE A 51 -6.28 13.81 9.57
C PHE A 51 -5.80 12.75 8.58
N ASP A 52 -4.62 12.97 8.01
CA ASP A 52 -3.93 12.02 7.14
C ASP A 52 -2.68 11.41 7.80
N ARG A 53 -1.97 10.54 7.07
CA ARG A 53 -0.76 9.87 7.58
C ARG A 53 0.34 10.87 7.94
N ALA A 54 0.55 11.92 7.14
CA ALA A 54 1.61 12.90 7.39
C ALA A 54 1.30 13.74 8.63
N SER A 55 0.02 14.04 8.88
CA SER A 55 -0.46 14.71 10.08
C SER A 55 -0.10 13.98 11.36
N ARG A 56 0.06 12.64 11.30
CA ARG A 56 0.51 11.83 12.45
C ARG A 56 1.86 12.28 12.99
N SER A 57 2.86 12.41 12.11
CA SER A 57 4.20 12.80 12.53
C SER A 57 4.24 14.25 13.02
N ILE A 58 3.48 15.16 12.39
CA ILE A 58 3.34 16.55 12.84
C ILE A 58 2.75 16.58 14.26
N PHE A 59 1.58 15.95 14.44
CA PHE A 59 0.88 15.91 15.72
C PHE A 59 1.75 15.41 16.88
N PHE A 60 2.46 14.29 16.67
CA PHE A 60 3.25 13.73 17.75
C PHE A 60 4.55 14.50 18.00
N ASN A 61 5.13 15.15 16.98
CA ASN A 61 6.25 16.08 17.20
C ASN A 61 5.80 17.25 18.08
N ASP A 62 4.65 17.85 17.78
CA ASP A 62 4.07 18.94 18.56
C ASP A 62 3.71 18.48 19.98
N LEU A 63 3.13 17.28 20.12
CA LEU A 63 2.79 16.68 21.41
C LEU A 63 4.04 16.44 22.28
N CYS A 64 5.11 15.89 21.71
CA CYS A 64 6.38 15.72 22.41
C CYS A 64 6.96 17.05 22.86
N SER A 65 6.96 18.05 21.97
CA SER A 65 7.47 19.39 22.27
C SER A 65 6.70 20.02 23.44
N ALA A 66 5.36 20.03 23.36
CA ALA A 66 4.49 20.60 24.39
C ALA A 66 4.65 19.89 25.73
N TYR A 67 4.76 18.56 25.72
CA TYR A 67 4.94 17.77 26.92
C TYR A 67 6.31 18.02 27.58
N ASN A 68 7.40 17.96 26.81
CA ASN A 68 8.76 18.05 27.35
C ASN A 68 9.11 19.44 27.86
N THR A 69 8.57 20.49 27.23
CA THR A 69 8.81 21.88 27.64
C THR A 69 7.87 22.33 28.75
N ASN A 70 6.80 21.56 29.02
CA ASN A 70 5.67 21.94 29.88
C ASN A 70 5.11 23.34 29.55
N ALA A 71 5.32 23.75 28.31
CA ALA A 71 4.83 24.96 27.71
C ALA A 71 4.07 24.52 26.47
N ILE A 72 2.82 24.96 26.33
CA ILE A 72 2.24 24.96 24.99
C ILE A 72 3.06 26.00 24.26
N SER A 73 3.86 25.59 23.27
CA SER A 73 4.39 26.52 22.28
C SER A 73 3.20 27.01 21.46
N ILE A 74 2.35 27.82 22.09
CA ILE A 74 1.68 28.91 21.44
C ILE A 74 2.82 29.91 21.21
N GLU A 75 3.78 29.56 20.36
CA GLU A 75 4.42 30.62 19.58
C GLU A 75 3.21 31.32 18.98
N ASP A 76 3.04 32.59 19.37
CA ASP A 76 1.89 33.42 19.06
C ASP A 76 1.37 32.99 17.70
N ASP A 77 0.09 32.61 17.62
CA ASP A 77 -0.63 32.34 16.37
C ASP A 77 -0.35 33.57 15.51
N ASP A 78 0.75 33.53 14.75
CA ASP A 78 1.13 34.63 13.88
C ASP A 78 -0.06 34.59 12.94
N ASP A 79 -0.84 35.67 12.91
CA ASP A 79 -2.13 35.78 12.20
C ASP A 79 -1.96 35.48 10.67
N GLU A 80 -0.71 35.21 10.25
CA GLU A 80 -0.22 34.84 8.94
C GLU A 80 0.10 33.33 8.76
N SER A 81 -0.01 32.48 9.78
CA SER A 81 0.28 31.05 9.66
C SER A 81 -0.79 30.33 8.82
N LEU A 82 -0.35 29.63 7.78
CA LEU A 82 -1.25 28.97 6.82
C LEU A 82 -1.99 27.81 7.51
N GLN A 83 -3.32 27.84 7.48
CA GLN A 83 -4.16 26.79 8.04
C GLN A 83 -4.78 25.91 6.94
N TYR A 84 -5.30 24.74 7.33
CA TYR A 84 -5.99 23.84 6.40
C TYR A 84 -7.22 24.49 5.72
N ILE A 85 -7.86 25.44 6.40
CA ILE A 85 -8.98 26.19 5.82
C ILE A 85 -8.53 27.08 4.64
N ASP A 86 -7.36 27.69 4.73
CA ASP A 86 -6.79 28.51 3.66
C ASP A 86 -6.48 27.65 2.44
N TYR A 87 -5.91 26.47 2.66
CA TYR A 87 -5.74 25.46 1.61
C TYR A 87 -7.08 25.09 0.96
N SER A 88 -8.11 24.81 1.77
CA SER A 88 -9.44 24.41 1.28
C SER A 88 -10.10 25.51 0.43
N VAL A 89 -9.91 26.78 0.81
CA VAL A 89 -10.39 27.94 0.04
C VAL A 89 -9.56 28.10 -1.25
N HIS A 90 -8.24 27.99 -1.16
CA HIS A 90 -7.34 28.09 -2.30
C HIS A 90 -7.64 27.02 -3.36
N GLU A 91 -7.80 25.75 -2.96
CA GLU A 91 -8.14 24.63 -3.83
C GLU A 91 -9.44 24.90 -4.62
N ARG A 92 -10.46 25.44 -3.95
CA ARG A 92 -11.75 25.77 -4.57
C ARG A 92 -11.66 26.90 -5.61
N LEU A 93 -10.75 27.85 -5.40
CA LEU A 93 -10.57 29.03 -6.26
C LEU A 93 -9.54 28.81 -7.38
N MET A 94 -8.74 27.75 -7.30
CA MET A 94 -7.70 27.45 -8.29
C MET A 94 -8.33 27.14 -9.65
N ASP A 95 -7.76 27.70 -10.73
CA ASP A 95 -8.11 27.25 -12.07
C ASP A 95 -7.48 25.88 -12.33
N MET A 96 -8.36 24.88 -12.46
CA MET A 96 -8.01 23.49 -12.62
C MET A 96 -8.24 22.98 -14.05
N THR A 97 -8.50 23.87 -15.02
CA THR A 97 -8.87 23.49 -16.39
C THR A 97 -7.85 22.58 -17.06
N THR A 98 -6.55 22.88 -16.92
CA THR A 98 -5.48 22.05 -17.48
C THR A 98 -5.44 20.65 -16.84
N SER A 99 -5.55 20.58 -15.51
CA SER A 99 -5.55 19.29 -14.79
C SER A 99 -6.80 18.48 -15.10
N ARG A 100 -7.96 19.13 -15.26
CA ARG A 100 -9.19 18.50 -15.74
C ARG A 100 -8.96 17.84 -17.10
N ASP A 101 -8.44 18.57 -18.07
CA ASP A 101 -8.26 18.09 -19.44
C ASP A 101 -7.23 16.96 -19.48
N PHE A 102 -6.16 17.05 -18.68
CA PHE A 102 -5.21 15.95 -18.48
C PHE A 102 -5.90 14.68 -17.97
N TRP A 103 -6.69 14.77 -16.89
CA TRP A 103 -7.35 13.59 -16.31
C TRP A 103 -8.41 12.97 -17.24
N CYS A 104 -9.14 13.80 -18.00
CA CYS A 104 -10.05 13.32 -19.04
C CYS A 104 -9.30 12.51 -20.09
N LEU A 105 -8.15 13.00 -20.58
CA LEU A 105 -7.33 12.29 -21.57
C LEU A 105 -6.67 11.04 -20.99
N GLN A 106 -6.12 11.12 -19.77
CA GLN A 106 -5.41 10.04 -19.11
C GLN A 106 -6.31 8.81 -18.87
N LEU A 107 -7.60 9.03 -18.65
CA LEU A 107 -8.60 7.97 -18.42
C LEU A 107 -9.52 7.74 -19.62
N GLU A 108 -9.24 8.38 -20.77
CA GLU A 108 -10.04 8.24 -21.98
C GLU A 108 -10.08 6.78 -22.44
N GLU A 109 -11.26 6.27 -22.78
CA GLU A 109 -11.49 4.87 -23.17
C GLU A 109 -11.15 3.81 -22.10
N TYR A 110 -10.71 4.19 -20.90
CA TYR A 110 -10.56 3.22 -19.82
C TYR A 110 -11.92 2.81 -19.29
N ASN A 111 -12.19 1.51 -19.23
CA ASN A 111 -13.37 1.02 -18.53
C ASN A 111 -13.12 1.15 -17.02
N LEU A 112 -13.53 2.27 -16.44
CA LEU A 112 -13.34 2.53 -15.01
C LEU A 112 -14.18 1.61 -14.11
N GLU A 113 -15.18 0.90 -14.68
CA GLU A 113 -15.92 -0.18 -14.01
C GLU A 113 -15.22 -1.56 -14.12
N HIS A 114 -14.13 -1.65 -14.88
CA HIS A 114 -13.35 -2.88 -15.00
C HIS A 114 -12.67 -3.22 -13.68
N ARG A 115 -12.79 -4.49 -13.28
CA ARG A 115 -12.12 -5.05 -12.11
C ARG A 115 -11.00 -5.94 -12.60
N LEU A 116 -9.81 -5.76 -12.03
CA LEU A 116 -8.70 -6.66 -12.31
C LEU A 116 -9.11 -8.10 -11.99
N SER A 117 -8.76 -9.02 -12.88
CA SER A 117 -9.08 -10.45 -12.75
C SER A 117 -8.15 -11.14 -11.74
N LEU A 118 -8.19 -10.68 -10.49
CA LEU A 118 -7.39 -11.23 -9.39
C LEU A 118 -7.88 -12.63 -9.00
N PRO A 119 -7.00 -13.52 -8.51
CA PRO A 119 -7.36 -14.87 -8.07
C PRO A 119 -8.10 -14.81 -6.72
N VAL A 120 -9.37 -14.43 -6.75
CA VAL A 120 -10.25 -14.39 -5.57
C VAL A 120 -10.83 -15.77 -5.27
N ASP A 121 -10.99 -16.10 -4.00
CA ASP A 121 -11.56 -17.37 -3.52
C ASP A 121 -13.08 -17.33 -3.40
N ARG A 122 -13.65 -16.13 -3.31
CA ARG A 122 -15.08 -15.89 -3.10
C ARG A 122 -15.63 -14.90 -4.10
N HIS A 123 -16.85 -15.16 -4.55
CA HIS A 123 -17.62 -14.16 -5.27
C HIS A 123 -17.97 -13.01 -4.35
N ARG A 124 -17.84 -11.79 -4.86
CA ARG A 124 -18.27 -10.59 -4.15
C ARG A 124 -19.76 -10.69 -3.82
N SER A 125 -20.11 -10.52 -2.55
CA SER A 125 -21.51 -10.45 -2.13
C SER A 125 -22.15 -9.16 -2.69
N SER A 126 -23.40 -9.24 -3.15
CA SER A 126 -24.15 -8.07 -3.63
C SER A 126 -24.58 -7.11 -2.51
N ASN A 127 -24.31 -7.45 -1.25
CA ASN A 127 -24.60 -6.58 -0.12
C ASN A 127 -23.40 -5.66 0.10
N ASP A 128 -23.62 -4.34 0.07
CA ASP A 128 -22.59 -3.29 0.22
C ASP A 128 -21.86 -3.28 1.59
N HIS A 129 -22.18 -4.23 2.47
CA HIS A 129 -21.51 -4.36 3.77
C HIS A 129 -20.23 -5.18 3.64
N ARG A 130 -19.11 -4.49 3.43
CA ARG A 130 -17.78 -5.10 3.60
C ARG A 130 -17.57 -5.40 5.08
N SER A 131 -17.14 -6.62 5.40
CA SER A 131 -16.83 -7.01 6.80
C SER A 131 -15.71 -6.14 7.38
N SER A 132 -14.93 -5.52 6.49
CA SER A 132 -13.68 -4.84 6.77
C SER A 132 -12.59 -5.79 7.26
N SER A 133 -12.81 -7.11 7.38
CA SER A 133 -11.76 -8.04 7.80
C SER A 133 -10.65 -8.16 6.75
N ALA A 134 -9.40 -8.13 7.20
CA ALA A 134 -8.21 -8.21 6.37
C ALA A 134 -7.43 -9.51 6.57
N CYS A 135 -7.00 -10.06 5.45
CA CYS A 135 -6.09 -11.17 5.34
C CYS A 135 -4.76 -10.56 4.86
N PHE A 136 -3.66 -10.77 5.59
CA PHE A 136 -2.38 -10.11 5.25
C PHE A 136 -1.19 -11.07 5.32
N THR A 137 -0.16 -10.75 4.55
CA THR A 137 1.13 -11.43 4.56
C THR A 137 2.23 -10.40 4.34
N GLU A 138 3.32 -10.53 5.06
CA GLU A 138 4.49 -9.66 4.96
C GLU A 138 5.74 -10.51 4.76
N ILE A 139 6.64 -10.00 3.90
CA ILE A 139 7.98 -10.54 3.70
C ILE A 139 8.99 -9.41 3.86
N SER A 140 10.14 -9.75 4.41
CA SER A 140 11.33 -8.90 4.46
C SER A 140 12.35 -9.49 3.50
N PHE A 141 12.90 -8.65 2.63
CA PHE A 141 13.92 -9.10 1.70
C PHE A 141 15.29 -9.08 2.36
N ASP A 142 16.15 -10.03 1.98
CA ASP A 142 17.55 -10.04 2.39
C ASP A 142 18.26 -8.74 1.94
N ASN A 143 19.32 -8.38 2.66
CA ASN A 143 20.06 -7.14 2.44
C ASN A 143 20.61 -7.01 1.01
N ASP A 144 21.11 -8.09 0.42
CA ASP A 144 21.68 -8.07 -0.93
C ASP A 144 20.61 -7.76 -2.00
N ILE A 145 19.41 -8.33 -1.84
CA ILE A 145 18.26 -8.10 -2.71
C ILE A 145 17.75 -6.66 -2.53
N SER A 146 17.63 -6.22 -1.27
CA SER A 146 17.23 -4.86 -0.93
C SER A 146 18.18 -3.81 -1.53
N GLN A 147 19.49 -4.04 -1.44
CA GLN A 147 20.50 -3.15 -2.02
C GLN A 147 20.44 -3.15 -3.54
N SER A 148 20.25 -4.32 -4.17
CA SER A 148 20.11 -4.43 -5.63
C SER A 148 18.90 -3.66 -6.17
N PHE A 149 17.79 -3.65 -5.43
CA PHE A 149 16.62 -2.84 -5.75
C PHE A 149 16.94 -1.33 -5.70
N VAL A 150 17.64 -0.87 -4.66
CA VAL A 150 18.03 0.55 -4.51
C VAL A 150 19.04 0.96 -5.59
N ASP A 151 20.03 0.12 -5.86
CA ASP A 151 21.06 0.37 -6.87
C ASP A 151 20.44 0.41 -8.27
N TYR A 152 19.51 -0.50 -8.57
CA TYR A 152 18.80 -0.49 -9.85
C TYR A 152 17.95 0.78 -10.02
N ALA A 153 17.23 1.21 -8.98
CA ALA A 153 16.49 2.46 -9.02
C ALA A 153 17.42 3.65 -9.35
N SER A 154 18.59 3.69 -8.71
CA SER A 154 19.63 4.71 -8.94
C SER A 154 20.18 4.67 -10.38
N ILE A 155 20.50 3.48 -10.89
CA ILE A 155 21.03 3.27 -12.25
C ILE A 155 20.01 3.69 -13.32
N GLN A 156 18.74 3.36 -13.13
CA GLN A 156 17.66 3.74 -14.05
C GLN A 156 17.18 5.17 -13.85
N HIS A 157 17.78 5.92 -12.90
CA HIS A 157 17.38 7.28 -12.54
C HIS A 157 15.89 7.40 -12.16
N VAL A 158 15.35 6.39 -11.49
CA VAL A 158 13.97 6.35 -10.98
C VAL A 158 13.94 6.35 -9.45
N THR A 159 12.80 6.71 -8.86
CA THR A 159 12.61 6.59 -7.42
C THR A 159 12.27 5.14 -7.03
N PRO A 160 12.56 4.72 -5.78
CA PRO A 160 12.09 3.44 -5.24
C PRO A 160 10.57 3.23 -5.38
N PHE A 161 9.77 4.29 -5.26
CA PHE A 161 8.32 4.25 -5.51
C PHE A 161 8.01 3.85 -6.96
N GLN A 162 8.64 4.51 -7.95
CA GLN A 162 8.43 4.23 -9.37
C GLN A 162 8.84 2.80 -9.72
N LEU A 163 9.95 2.32 -9.16
CA LEU A 163 10.41 0.95 -9.34
C LEU A 163 9.43 -0.06 -8.72
N GLY A 164 9.04 0.14 -7.46
CA GLY A 164 8.07 -0.73 -6.78
C GLY A 164 6.72 -0.79 -7.50
N LEU A 165 6.26 0.34 -8.04
CA LEU A 165 5.04 0.40 -8.85
C LEU A 165 5.20 -0.35 -10.18
N SER A 166 6.37 -0.27 -10.82
CA SER A 166 6.68 -1.01 -12.05
C SER A 166 6.67 -2.53 -11.82
N ILE A 167 7.24 -2.98 -10.70
CA ILE A 167 7.20 -4.39 -10.29
C ILE A 167 5.75 -4.83 -10.06
N LEU A 168 4.92 -4.00 -9.42
CA LEU A 168 3.51 -4.31 -9.24
C LEU A 168 2.77 -4.42 -10.59
N TYR A 169 3.02 -3.54 -11.56
CA TYR A 169 2.45 -3.67 -12.91
C TYR A 169 2.87 -4.97 -13.58
N ALA A 170 4.16 -5.33 -13.53
CA ALA A 170 4.65 -6.58 -14.09
C ALA A 170 4.01 -7.80 -13.41
N PHE A 171 3.90 -7.76 -12.08
CA PHE A 171 3.25 -8.80 -11.28
C PHE A 171 1.77 -8.95 -11.66
N LEU A 172 1.02 -7.84 -11.67
CA LEU A 172 -0.40 -7.85 -12.00
C LEU A 172 -0.66 -8.29 -13.44
N PHE A 173 0.14 -7.81 -14.40
CA PHE A 173 0.08 -8.25 -15.79
C PHE A 173 0.14 -9.78 -15.88
N LYS A 174 1.11 -10.43 -15.21
CA LYS A 174 1.19 -11.89 -15.20
C LYS A 174 0.07 -12.55 -14.40
N LEU A 175 -0.32 -11.96 -13.27
CA LEU A 175 -1.33 -12.51 -12.37
C LEU A 175 -2.73 -12.52 -13.01
N THR A 176 -3.06 -11.51 -13.83
CA THR A 176 -4.35 -11.35 -14.51
C THR A 176 -4.36 -11.92 -15.93
N HIS A 177 -3.44 -12.84 -16.25
CA HIS A 177 -3.33 -13.51 -17.55
C HIS A 177 -3.02 -12.57 -18.72
N ASP A 178 -1.99 -11.75 -18.54
CA ASP A 178 -1.45 -10.80 -19.53
C ASP A 178 -2.44 -9.67 -19.91
N GLU A 179 -3.27 -9.23 -18.95
CA GLU A 179 -4.11 -8.03 -19.11
C GLU A 179 -3.23 -6.78 -19.23
N ASN A 180 -3.42 -6.02 -20.31
CA ASN A 180 -2.46 -5.00 -20.74
C ASN A 180 -2.92 -3.55 -20.54
N ASP A 181 -4.10 -3.29 -19.99
CA ASP A 181 -4.56 -1.93 -19.64
C ASP A 181 -4.91 -1.91 -18.15
N LEU A 182 -3.93 -1.56 -17.33
CA LEU A 182 -4.03 -1.66 -15.87
C LEU A 182 -4.15 -0.26 -15.27
N CYS A 183 -5.12 -0.09 -14.36
CA CYS A 183 -5.24 1.13 -13.56
C CYS A 183 -5.13 0.79 -12.06
N ILE A 184 -4.03 1.23 -11.44
CA ILE A 184 -3.73 1.01 -10.04
C ILE A 184 -3.93 2.32 -9.28
N SER A 185 -4.55 2.26 -8.11
CA SER A 185 -4.64 3.42 -7.23
C SER A 185 -3.35 3.62 -6.45
N CYS A 186 -2.78 4.82 -6.47
CA CYS A 186 -1.65 5.16 -5.60
C CYS A 186 -2.04 6.24 -4.61
N LEU A 187 -1.52 6.13 -3.39
CA LEU A 187 -1.69 7.13 -2.34
C LEU A 187 -0.65 8.25 -2.52
N ASN A 188 -1.12 9.47 -2.74
CA ASN A 188 -0.29 10.67 -2.85
C ASN A 188 -0.55 11.58 -1.65
N ALA A 189 0.49 12.00 -0.93
CA ALA A 189 0.36 12.90 0.21
C ALA A 189 -0.26 14.27 -0.17
N ASN A 190 -0.16 14.66 -1.43
CA ASN A 190 -0.71 15.91 -2.01
C ASN A 190 -0.25 17.19 -1.31
N ARG A 191 0.94 17.15 -0.69
CA ARG A 191 1.62 18.30 -0.10
C ARG A 191 2.69 18.79 -1.07
N TYR A 192 2.23 19.26 -2.22
CA TYR A 192 3.07 19.62 -3.37
C TYR A 192 3.80 20.98 -3.23
N LYS A 193 3.53 21.69 -2.12
CA LYS A 193 4.14 22.98 -1.75
C LYS A 193 4.76 22.84 -0.36
N THR A 194 5.92 23.44 -0.15
CA THR A 194 6.66 23.38 1.12
C THR A 194 5.82 23.91 2.28
N GLU A 195 5.00 24.93 2.02
CA GLU A 195 4.09 25.56 2.97
C GLU A 195 3.03 24.57 3.50
N LEU A 196 2.73 23.51 2.75
CA LEU A 196 1.77 22.48 3.15
C LEU A 196 2.41 21.37 4.00
N HIS A 197 3.74 21.29 4.10
CA HIS A 197 4.39 20.14 4.76
C HIS A 197 4.08 20.04 6.26
N ASN A 198 3.88 21.16 6.95
CA ASN A 198 3.71 21.21 8.41
C ASN A 198 2.27 21.47 8.86
N ILE A 199 1.29 21.39 7.96
CA ILE A 199 -0.13 21.63 8.29
C ILE A 199 -0.82 20.31 8.61
N MET A 200 -1.41 20.15 9.80
CA MET A 200 -2.31 19.00 10.04
C MET A 200 -3.59 19.13 9.22
N GLY A 201 -4.00 18.06 8.54
CA GLY A 201 -5.19 18.08 7.68
C GLY A 201 -5.36 16.83 6.82
N MET A 202 -6.41 16.81 6.01
CA MET A 202 -6.70 15.72 5.08
C MET A 202 -6.21 16.07 3.66
N PHE A 203 -4.91 15.93 3.41
CA PHE A 203 -4.36 16.22 2.08
C PHE A 203 -4.28 14.98 1.19
N VAL A 204 -4.05 13.80 1.79
CA VAL A 204 -3.80 12.58 1.03
C VAL A 204 -4.91 12.30 0.00
N SER A 205 -4.50 12.09 -1.24
CA SER A 205 -5.37 11.77 -2.35
C SER A 205 -5.05 10.38 -2.88
N THR A 206 -6.07 9.64 -3.29
CA THR A 206 -5.91 8.36 -3.98
C THR A 206 -6.10 8.62 -5.47
N LEU A 207 -5.04 8.49 -6.26
CA LEU A 207 -5.07 8.83 -7.69
C LEU A 207 -4.98 7.58 -8.56
N PRO A 208 -5.70 7.53 -9.70
CA PRO A 208 -5.56 6.45 -10.67
C PRO A 208 -4.28 6.60 -11.48
N TYR A 209 -3.42 5.59 -11.44
CA TYR A 209 -2.27 5.45 -12.32
C TYR A 209 -2.67 4.41 -13.37
N ARG A 210 -2.99 4.87 -14.59
CA ARG A 210 -3.29 3.99 -15.72
C ARG A 210 -2.07 3.80 -16.59
N VAL A 211 -1.74 2.55 -16.88
CA VAL A 211 -0.61 2.12 -17.69
C VAL A 211 -1.08 1.07 -18.69
N GLN A 212 -0.95 1.40 -19.98
CA GLN A 212 -1.12 0.45 -21.08
C GLN A 212 0.21 -0.23 -21.37
N LEU A 213 0.29 -1.53 -21.07
CA LEU A 213 1.48 -2.35 -21.19
C LEU A 213 1.63 -2.91 -22.61
N ASP A 214 2.85 -2.90 -23.13
CA ASP A 214 3.22 -3.75 -24.26
C ASP A 214 3.79 -5.06 -23.70
N ARG A 215 3.15 -6.20 -24.02
CA ARG A 215 3.61 -7.53 -23.62
C ARG A 215 5.05 -7.84 -24.06
N HIS A 216 5.53 -7.16 -25.09
CA HIS A 216 6.87 -7.33 -25.64
C HIS A 216 7.90 -6.37 -25.04
N CYS A 217 7.47 -5.36 -24.26
CA CYS A 217 8.41 -4.47 -23.63
C CYS A 217 9.23 -5.22 -22.58
N SER A 218 10.50 -4.85 -22.50
CA SER A 218 11.40 -5.24 -21.44
C SER A 218 11.00 -4.61 -20.10
N PHE A 219 11.52 -5.14 -19.00
CA PHE A 219 11.28 -4.56 -17.69
C PHE A 219 11.86 -3.13 -17.57
N ASP A 220 13.02 -2.87 -18.18
CA ASP A 220 13.61 -1.52 -18.25
C ASP A 220 12.69 -0.51 -18.97
N GLU A 221 12.07 -0.93 -20.08
CA GLU A 221 11.13 -0.09 -20.83
C GLU A 221 9.86 0.16 -20.01
N LEU A 222 9.36 -0.84 -19.28
CA LEU A 222 8.26 -0.67 -18.35
C LEU A 222 8.60 0.35 -17.25
N VAL A 223 9.77 0.25 -16.64
CA VAL A 223 10.22 1.16 -15.57
C VAL A 223 10.27 2.61 -16.06
N LYS A 224 10.80 2.84 -17.27
CA LYS A 224 10.82 4.18 -17.89
C LYS A 224 9.41 4.69 -18.19
N TYR A 225 8.55 3.84 -18.75
CA TYR A 225 7.18 4.21 -19.04
C TYR A 225 6.39 4.57 -17.78
N VAL A 226 6.54 3.80 -16.70
CA VAL A 226 5.94 4.09 -15.40
C VAL A 226 6.52 5.37 -14.80
N GLN A 227 7.82 5.65 -14.94
CA GLN A 227 8.43 6.91 -14.52
C GLN A 227 7.76 8.11 -15.21
N GLU A 228 7.63 8.09 -16.53
CA GLU A 228 7.00 9.17 -17.32
C GLU A 228 5.53 9.37 -16.90
N LYS A 229 4.79 8.27 -16.69
CA LYS A 229 3.41 8.31 -16.19
C LYS A 229 3.33 8.88 -14.78
N CYS A 230 4.25 8.52 -13.89
CA CYS A 230 4.30 9.09 -12.55
C CYS A 230 4.55 10.61 -12.58
N LEU A 231 5.50 11.08 -13.39
CA LEU A 231 5.82 12.50 -13.48
C LEU A 231 4.65 13.32 -14.02
N SER A 232 4.00 12.87 -15.09
CA SER A 232 2.82 13.56 -15.65
C SER A 232 1.64 13.59 -14.67
N ILE A 233 1.39 12.50 -13.93
CA ILE A 233 0.36 12.49 -12.88
C ILE A 233 0.70 13.43 -11.72
N LEU A 234 1.97 13.51 -11.32
CA LEU A 234 2.40 14.37 -10.20
C LEU A 234 2.09 15.85 -10.48
N GLU A 235 2.29 16.33 -11.70
CA GLU A 235 1.97 17.71 -12.11
C GLU A 235 0.48 18.05 -11.93
N HIS A 236 -0.40 17.05 -12.04
CA HIS A 236 -1.86 17.20 -11.95
C HIS A 236 -2.48 16.55 -10.70
N SER A 237 -1.63 16.16 -9.74
CA SER A 237 -2.04 15.41 -8.54
C SER A 237 -2.92 16.21 -7.56
N HIS A 238 -2.84 17.53 -7.64
CA HIS A 238 -3.64 18.47 -6.87
C HIS A 238 -5.10 18.54 -7.33
N TYR A 239 -5.45 17.93 -8.48
CA TYR A 239 -6.82 17.88 -8.95
C TYR A 239 -7.62 16.85 -8.14
N PRO A 240 -8.76 17.25 -7.52
CA PRO A 240 -9.40 16.38 -6.55
C PRO A 240 -10.04 15.16 -7.21
N LEU A 241 -9.86 14.00 -6.58
CA LEU A 241 -10.39 12.73 -7.05
C LEU A 241 -11.89 12.76 -7.37
N GLN A 242 -12.67 13.46 -6.54
CA GLN A 242 -14.12 13.60 -6.72
C GLN A 242 -14.45 14.25 -8.08
N HIS A 243 -13.63 15.21 -8.52
CA HIS A 243 -13.77 15.85 -9.82
C HIS A 243 -13.29 14.95 -10.96
N ILE A 244 -12.26 14.11 -10.76
CA ILE A 244 -11.87 13.07 -11.72
C ILE A 244 -13.07 12.15 -11.98
N LEU A 245 -13.67 11.60 -10.93
CA LEU A 245 -14.79 10.68 -11.03
C LEU A 245 -16.04 11.31 -11.66
N ALA A 246 -16.37 12.54 -11.25
CA ALA A 246 -17.53 13.26 -11.79
C ALA A 246 -17.43 13.49 -13.30
N ASN A 247 -16.24 13.79 -13.80
CA ASN A 247 -16.00 14.03 -15.22
C ASN A 247 -15.96 12.75 -16.05
N SER A 248 -15.66 11.61 -15.42
CA SER A 248 -15.71 10.29 -16.04
C SER A 248 -17.12 9.67 -16.06
N HIS A 249 -18.15 10.38 -15.59
CA HIS A 249 -19.55 9.91 -15.52
C HIS A 249 -19.77 8.62 -14.70
N ILE A 250 -18.94 8.38 -13.70
CA ILE A 250 -19.00 7.16 -12.87
C ILE A 250 -19.75 7.43 -11.57
N ASP A 251 -20.46 6.40 -11.11
CA ASP A 251 -21.01 6.38 -9.76
C ASP A 251 -19.87 6.38 -8.71
N GLN A 252 -19.80 7.46 -7.94
CA GLN A 252 -18.77 7.69 -6.92
C GLN A 252 -18.80 6.67 -5.77
N SER A 253 -19.90 5.93 -5.61
CA SER A 253 -20.09 5.04 -4.46
C SER A 253 -19.20 3.79 -4.50
N ASN A 254 -18.75 3.33 -5.68
CA ASN A 254 -18.08 2.03 -5.81
C ASN A 254 -17.18 1.91 -7.07
N VAL A 255 -16.12 2.74 -7.18
CA VAL A 255 -15.24 2.68 -8.36
C VAL A 255 -14.19 1.56 -8.26
N PRO A 256 -14.19 0.58 -9.18
CA PRO A 256 -13.31 -0.60 -9.18
C PRO A 256 -11.81 -0.39 -9.07
N PHE A 257 -11.22 0.63 -9.72
CA PHE A 257 -9.76 0.84 -9.65
C PHE A 257 -9.29 1.27 -8.24
N PHE A 258 -10.18 1.74 -7.36
CA PHE A 258 -9.84 1.96 -5.94
C PHE A 258 -9.54 0.68 -5.18
N GLN A 259 -9.81 -0.48 -5.77
CA GLN A 259 -9.73 -1.75 -5.06
C GLN A 259 -8.34 -2.36 -5.07
N THR A 260 -7.51 -1.96 -6.02
CA THR A 260 -6.10 -2.37 -6.11
C THR A 260 -5.24 -1.14 -5.81
N VAL A 261 -4.61 -1.14 -4.63
CA VAL A 261 -3.86 0.02 -4.12
C VAL A 261 -2.39 -0.30 -4.01
N PHE A 262 -1.55 0.64 -4.45
CA PHE A 262 -0.13 0.66 -4.18
C PHE A 262 0.20 1.79 -3.19
N ASP A 263 1.04 1.47 -2.22
CA ASP A 263 1.53 2.40 -1.21
C ASP A 263 3.02 2.16 -1.00
N PHE A 264 3.75 3.22 -0.72
CA PHE A 264 5.18 3.17 -0.46
C PHE A 264 5.48 4.04 0.74
N ILE A 265 6.04 3.44 1.78
CA ILE A 265 6.33 4.09 3.05
C ILE A 265 7.85 4.12 3.22
N THR A 266 8.41 5.32 3.28
CA THR A 266 9.81 5.51 3.65
C THR A 266 9.91 5.79 5.14
N VAL A 267 10.67 4.98 5.86
CA VAL A 267 11.00 5.18 7.28
C VAL A 267 12.39 5.80 7.35
N SER A 268 12.46 7.11 7.57
CA SER A 268 13.70 7.90 7.40
C SER A 268 14.30 8.44 8.70
N SER A 269 13.65 8.24 9.85
CA SER A 269 14.20 8.74 11.11
C SER A 269 13.80 7.86 12.28
N VAL A 270 14.68 7.80 13.28
CA VAL A 270 14.37 7.25 14.61
C VAL A 270 13.32 8.11 15.33
N ASN A 271 13.01 9.32 14.85
CA ASN A 271 12.05 10.27 15.45
C ASN A 271 10.57 9.89 15.28
N ASP A 272 10.25 8.77 14.63
CA ASP A 272 8.96 8.10 14.87
C ASP A 272 8.91 7.43 16.27
N LEU A 273 10.04 7.38 16.98
CA LEU A 273 10.11 7.19 18.44
C LEU A 273 9.92 8.56 19.10
N PHE A 274 8.66 8.97 19.18
CA PHE A 274 8.21 10.13 19.95
C PHE A 274 8.77 10.05 21.38
N THR A 275 9.71 10.94 21.71
CA THR A 275 10.45 10.89 22.98
C THR A 275 9.83 11.85 23.98
N PHE A 276 9.35 11.30 25.09
CA PHE A 276 8.81 12.02 26.22
C PHE A 276 9.85 11.95 27.36
N ALA A 277 10.16 13.07 28.00
CA ALA A 277 11.32 13.21 28.88
C ALA A 277 11.34 12.23 30.05
N ASP A 278 10.18 11.86 30.56
CA ASP A 278 9.96 10.99 31.72
C ASP A 278 9.05 9.79 31.41
N VAL A 279 8.73 9.53 30.13
CA VAL A 279 7.89 8.42 29.69
C VAL A 279 8.58 7.63 28.58
N ASN A 280 8.74 6.32 28.79
CA ASN A 280 9.17 5.41 27.73
C ASN A 280 7.94 4.98 26.91
N LEU A 281 7.82 5.50 25.68
CA LEU A 281 6.80 5.07 24.75
C LEU A 281 7.22 3.79 24.02
N GLN A 282 6.33 2.81 24.07
CA GLN A 282 6.37 1.64 23.20
C GLN A 282 5.18 1.75 22.25
N PRO A 283 5.40 2.10 20.96
CA PRO A 283 4.30 2.20 20.01
C PRO A 283 3.67 0.82 19.85
N VAL A 284 2.40 0.72 20.24
CA VAL A 284 1.59 -0.46 19.95
C VAL A 284 0.98 -0.24 18.58
N SER A 285 1.49 -0.95 17.56
CA SER A 285 0.89 -0.89 16.24
C SER A 285 -0.48 -1.55 16.27
N LEU A 286 -1.53 -0.74 16.35
CA LEU A 286 -2.89 -1.21 16.14
C LEU A 286 -3.10 -1.69 14.70
N GLU A 287 -2.23 -1.36 13.74
CA GLU A 287 -2.31 -1.89 12.36
C GLU A 287 -1.96 -3.39 12.30
N GLN A 288 -1.18 -3.91 13.25
CA GLN A 288 -0.97 -5.35 13.44
C GLN A 288 -2.16 -6.03 14.13
N LEU A 289 -3.01 -5.27 14.82
CA LEU A 289 -4.18 -5.76 15.57
C LEU A 289 -5.52 -5.47 14.87
N SER A 290 -5.55 -4.55 13.92
CA SER A 290 -6.73 -4.11 13.18
C SER A 290 -6.63 -4.66 11.77
N GLU A 291 -7.23 -5.84 11.63
CA GLU A 291 -7.50 -6.53 10.37
C GLU A 291 -8.49 -5.71 9.52
N VAL A 292 -8.15 -4.48 9.12
CA VAL A 292 -9.07 -3.58 8.41
C VAL A 292 -8.70 -3.44 6.94
N ALA A 293 -9.43 -4.15 6.07
CA ALA A 293 -9.31 -4.07 4.63
C ALA A 293 -10.27 -2.99 4.08
N LYS A 294 -9.70 -1.86 3.68
CA LYS A 294 -10.41 -0.80 2.95
C LYS A 294 -10.50 -1.05 1.44
N PHE A 295 -9.67 -1.96 0.93
CA PHE A 295 -9.50 -2.25 -0.51
C PHE A 295 -9.54 -3.77 -0.72
N ASP A 296 -9.70 -4.22 -1.97
CA ASP A 296 -9.68 -5.66 -2.25
C ASP A 296 -8.28 -6.22 -2.10
N PHE A 297 -7.31 -5.48 -2.63
CA PHE A 297 -5.89 -5.78 -2.60
C PHE A 297 -5.10 -4.48 -2.41
N LYS A 298 -4.15 -4.50 -1.47
CA LYS A 298 -3.18 -3.43 -1.27
C LYS A 298 -1.79 -4.04 -1.14
N LEU A 299 -0.85 -3.57 -1.96
CA LEU A 299 0.57 -3.78 -1.75
C LEU A 299 1.18 -2.53 -1.12
N THR A 300 1.89 -2.72 -0.01
CA THR A 300 2.69 -1.67 0.63
C THR A 300 4.15 -2.08 0.62
N PHE A 301 5.01 -1.26 0.01
CA PHE A 301 6.45 -1.33 0.26
C PHE A 301 6.81 -0.49 1.48
N ILE A 302 7.67 -1.03 2.33
CA ILE A 302 8.25 -0.33 3.48
C ILE A 302 9.75 -0.27 3.24
N TYR A 303 10.26 0.94 2.98
CA TYR A 303 11.67 1.20 2.76
C TYR A 303 12.27 1.88 3.99
N ASN A 304 13.09 1.13 4.72
CA ASN A 304 13.65 1.54 5.98
C ASN A 304 15.09 2.03 5.79
N LEU A 305 15.29 3.35 5.91
CA LEU A 305 16.61 3.98 5.75
C LEU A 305 17.48 3.90 7.01
N ILE A 306 16.91 3.48 8.15
CA ILE A 306 17.62 3.41 9.44
C ILE A 306 17.96 1.98 9.87
N SER A 307 17.34 0.97 9.27
CA SER A 307 17.61 -0.44 9.56
C SER A 307 18.70 -0.99 8.67
N LEU A 308 19.59 -1.81 9.25
CA LEU A 308 20.62 -2.54 8.50
C LEU A 308 20.18 -3.94 8.10
N ASP A 309 19.13 -4.50 8.72
CA ASP A 309 18.73 -5.91 8.54
C ASP A 309 17.34 -6.07 7.90
N ASN A 310 16.60 -4.97 7.73
CA ASN A 310 15.28 -4.95 7.13
C ASN A 310 15.09 -3.67 6.33
N ILE A 311 15.95 -3.48 5.32
CA ILE A 311 15.99 -2.29 4.47
C ILE A 311 14.72 -2.18 3.64
N LEU A 312 14.21 -3.31 3.14
CA LEU A 312 13.02 -3.35 2.30
C LEU A 312 12.11 -4.50 2.74
N SER A 313 10.85 -4.20 3.00
CA SER A 313 9.80 -5.21 3.20
C SER A 313 8.56 -4.88 2.36
N CYS A 314 7.75 -5.90 2.12
CA CYS A 314 6.50 -5.80 1.37
C CYS A 314 5.37 -6.46 2.15
N ARG A 315 4.21 -5.79 2.18
CA ARG A 315 3.00 -6.30 2.82
C ARG A 315 1.83 -6.31 1.85
N PHE A 316 1.21 -7.47 1.69
CA PHE A 316 -0.10 -7.63 1.05
C PHE A 316 -1.18 -7.54 2.11
N ILE A 317 -2.21 -6.73 1.84
CA ILE A 317 -3.41 -6.63 2.64
C ILE A 317 -4.59 -6.83 1.69
N CYS A 318 -5.36 -7.89 1.92
CA CYS A 318 -6.49 -8.26 1.09
C CYS A 318 -7.78 -8.32 1.90
N SER A 319 -8.93 -8.10 1.27
CA SER A 319 -10.22 -8.28 1.92
C SER A 319 -10.52 -9.77 2.12
N CYS A 320 -10.79 -10.20 3.35
CA CYS A 320 -11.23 -11.57 3.61
C CYS A 320 -12.64 -11.86 3.05
N ASP A 321 -13.39 -10.85 2.59
CA ASP A 321 -14.64 -11.06 1.85
C ASP A 321 -14.38 -11.74 0.50
N LEU A 322 -13.15 -11.63 -0.04
CA LEU A 322 -12.76 -12.14 -1.35
C LEU A 322 -11.64 -13.18 -1.28
N PHE A 323 -10.72 -13.05 -0.33
CA PHE A 323 -9.50 -13.85 -0.26
C PHE A 323 -9.43 -14.73 0.99
N GLU A 324 -8.77 -15.86 0.86
CA GLU A 324 -8.28 -16.70 1.95
C GLU A 324 -6.81 -16.42 2.22
N ASN A 325 -6.37 -16.59 3.47
CA ASN A 325 -4.96 -16.39 3.86
C ASN A 325 -4.02 -17.26 3.01
N THR A 326 -4.43 -18.49 2.66
CA THR A 326 -3.65 -19.39 1.79
C THR A 326 -3.40 -18.78 0.41
N THR A 327 -4.40 -18.13 -0.18
CA THR A 327 -4.29 -17.47 -1.48
C THR A 327 -3.43 -16.22 -1.40
N VAL A 328 -3.59 -15.40 -0.35
CA VAL A 328 -2.72 -14.22 -0.11
C VAL A 328 -1.26 -14.64 0.08
N THR A 329 -1.00 -15.68 0.87
CA THR A 329 0.36 -16.22 1.06
C THR A 329 0.96 -16.72 -0.25
N LYS A 330 0.21 -17.47 -1.07
CA LYS A 330 0.68 -17.92 -2.38
C LYS A 330 0.97 -16.76 -3.32
N MET A 331 0.11 -15.74 -3.33
CA MET A 331 0.37 -14.51 -4.09
C MET A 331 1.66 -13.85 -3.64
N MET A 332 1.91 -13.77 -2.32
CA MET A 332 3.14 -13.19 -1.79
C MET A 332 4.38 -14.01 -2.18
N GLN A 333 4.33 -15.34 -2.11
CA GLN A 333 5.43 -16.21 -2.56
C GLN A 333 5.74 -16.02 -4.04
N ARG A 334 4.71 -15.86 -4.88
CA ARG A 334 4.90 -15.57 -6.32
C ARG A 334 5.48 -14.18 -6.56
N PHE A 335 5.09 -13.20 -5.74
CA PHE A 335 5.64 -11.85 -5.79
C PHE A 335 7.11 -11.83 -5.35
N GLU A 336 7.44 -12.54 -4.28
CA GLU A 336 8.82 -12.76 -3.80
C GLU A 336 9.68 -13.40 -4.88
N TYR A 337 9.19 -14.48 -5.50
CA TYR A 337 9.90 -15.15 -6.58
C TYR A 337 10.09 -14.26 -7.82
N LEU A 338 9.14 -13.40 -8.15
CA LEU A 338 9.32 -12.38 -9.19
C LEU A 338 10.41 -11.38 -8.79
N PHE A 339 10.41 -10.95 -7.53
CA PHE A 339 11.42 -10.02 -7.00
C PHE A 339 12.82 -10.63 -7.05
N GLU A 340 12.97 -11.90 -6.65
CA GLU A 340 14.22 -12.65 -6.77
C GLU A 340 14.66 -12.80 -8.23
N GLN A 341 13.76 -13.08 -9.17
CA GLN A 341 14.12 -13.13 -10.59
C GLN A 341 14.69 -11.80 -11.10
N LEU A 342 14.22 -10.66 -10.57
CA LEU A 342 14.67 -9.34 -10.96
C LEU A 342 15.98 -8.92 -10.26
N PHE A 343 16.23 -9.41 -9.03
CA PHE A 343 17.28 -8.87 -8.15
C PHE A 343 18.23 -9.91 -7.51
N SER A 344 18.10 -11.21 -7.79
CA SER A 344 18.99 -12.24 -7.22
C SER A 344 20.40 -12.23 -7.85
N MET A 345 21.41 -12.25 -6.97
CA MET A 345 22.87 -12.43 -7.17
C MET A 345 23.49 -11.99 -8.52
N ASN A 346 24.21 -10.86 -8.43
CA ASN A 346 25.00 -10.18 -9.45
C ASN A 346 24.18 -9.55 -10.56
N PHE A 347 23.83 -8.28 -10.33
CA PHE A 347 23.90 -7.22 -11.34
C PHE A 347 25.32 -7.09 -11.94
N ASN A 348 25.93 -8.21 -12.38
CA ASN A 348 26.88 -8.16 -13.47
C ASN A 348 26.03 -7.75 -14.67
N LEU A 349 26.40 -6.64 -15.30
CA LEU A 349 25.87 -6.12 -16.56
C LEU A 349 25.84 -7.15 -17.73
N ASN A 350 26.15 -8.43 -17.47
CA ASN A 350 26.15 -9.56 -18.39
C ASN A 350 25.07 -10.62 -18.08
N GLN A 351 24.37 -10.58 -16.93
CA GLN A 351 23.12 -11.35 -16.73
C GLN A 351 21.91 -10.47 -17.10
N THR A 352 21.96 -9.97 -18.32
CA THR A 352 20.97 -9.06 -18.95
C THR A 352 19.70 -9.75 -19.42
N ASP A 353 19.62 -11.07 -19.36
CA ASP A 353 18.59 -11.81 -20.09
C ASP A 353 17.18 -11.58 -19.54
N LEU A 354 17.00 -11.36 -18.23
CA LEU A 354 15.68 -11.10 -17.64
C LEU A 354 15.26 -9.64 -17.73
N VAL A 355 16.18 -8.71 -17.50
CA VAL A 355 15.94 -7.25 -17.55
C VAL A 355 15.65 -6.78 -18.98
N VAL A 356 16.31 -7.38 -19.98
CA VAL A 356 16.09 -7.13 -21.42
C VAL A 356 15.00 -8.07 -21.99
N SER A 357 14.57 -9.09 -21.24
CA SER A 357 13.49 -9.95 -21.71
C SER A 357 12.13 -9.25 -21.64
N PRO A 358 11.25 -9.54 -22.61
CA PRO A 358 9.85 -9.14 -22.53
C PRO A 358 9.21 -9.51 -21.19
N ILE A 359 8.41 -8.62 -20.61
CA ILE A 359 7.64 -8.87 -19.38
C ILE A 359 6.76 -10.13 -19.50
N ALA A 360 6.34 -10.50 -20.71
CA ALA A 360 5.60 -11.74 -20.96
C ALA A 360 6.37 -13.03 -20.60
N LYS A 361 7.71 -12.99 -20.58
CA LYS A 361 8.57 -14.13 -20.23
C LYS A 361 8.76 -14.30 -18.72
N LEU A 362 8.40 -13.30 -17.89
CA LEU A 362 8.46 -13.42 -16.44
C LEU A 362 7.49 -14.52 -15.99
N THR A 363 7.91 -15.36 -15.04
CA THR A 363 7.09 -16.45 -14.53
C THR A 363 6.68 -16.20 -13.08
N LEU A 364 5.41 -16.48 -12.79
CA LEU A 364 4.88 -16.56 -11.42
C LEU A 364 4.69 -18.01 -10.96
N ILE A 365 5.15 -18.99 -11.73
CA ILE A 365 5.13 -20.41 -11.34
C ILE A 365 6.32 -20.65 -10.43
N LEU A 366 6.05 -21.14 -9.21
CA LEU A 366 7.11 -21.40 -8.25
C LEU A 366 7.94 -22.64 -8.67
N PRO A 367 9.24 -22.71 -8.37
CA PRO A 367 10.09 -23.85 -8.74
C PRO A 367 9.53 -25.21 -8.31
N ASP A 368 8.90 -25.28 -7.14
CA ASP A 368 8.29 -26.51 -6.61
C ASP A 368 7.04 -26.93 -7.41
N GLU A 369 6.28 -25.98 -7.96
CA GLU A 369 5.11 -26.25 -8.82
C GLU A 369 5.52 -26.81 -10.19
N VAL A 370 6.73 -26.47 -10.68
CA VAL A 370 7.24 -27.02 -11.95
C VAL A 370 7.50 -28.52 -11.85
N ASN A 371 7.95 -28.99 -10.68
CA ASN A 371 8.21 -30.40 -10.43
C ASN A 371 6.89 -31.20 -10.32
N GLU A 372 5.85 -30.65 -9.69
CA GLU A 372 4.52 -31.29 -9.63
C GLU A 372 3.86 -31.45 -11.01
N VAL A 373 4.05 -30.49 -11.92
CA VAL A 373 3.49 -30.56 -13.29
C VAL A 373 4.18 -31.64 -14.14
N GLN A 374 5.46 -31.96 -13.86
CA GLN A 374 6.18 -33.01 -14.59
C GLN A 374 5.74 -34.44 -14.23
N ASP A 375 5.16 -34.66 -13.05
CA ASP A 375 4.65 -35.96 -12.61
C ASP A 375 3.25 -36.31 -13.17
N VAL A 376 2.65 -35.44 -13.99
CA VAL A 376 1.40 -35.72 -14.68
C VAL A 376 1.63 -36.74 -15.81
N THR A 377 1.50 -38.02 -15.47
CA THR A 377 1.61 -39.11 -16.44
C THR A 377 0.26 -39.30 -17.15
N PHE A 378 0.18 -38.95 -18.44
CA PHE A 378 -1.03 -39.19 -19.23
C PHE A 378 -1.18 -40.68 -19.57
N TYR A 379 -2.14 -41.36 -18.95
CA TYR A 379 -2.49 -42.74 -19.33
C TYR A 379 -3.49 -42.76 -20.48
N ARG A 380 -3.10 -43.37 -21.61
CA ARG A 380 -4.06 -43.70 -22.67
C ARG A 380 -4.87 -44.92 -22.24
N GLN A 381 -6.17 -44.78 -22.01
CA GLN A 381 -7.05 -45.93 -21.83
C GLN A 381 -7.08 -46.78 -23.10
N SER A 382 -6.82 -48.08 -22.94
CA SER A 382 -6.70 -49.06 -24.03
C SER A 382 -8.02 -49.45 -24.70
N ASN A 383 -9.17 -48.99 -24.19
CA ASN A 383 -10.51 -49.45 -24.62
C ASN A 383 -11.37 -48.39 -25.34
N ILE A 384 -10.81 -47.29 -25.84
CA ILE A 384 -11.55 -46.31 -26.65
C ILE A 384 -11.24 -46.53 -28.13
N THR A 385 -12.17 -47.13 -28.85
CA THR A 385 -12.11 -47.30 -30.30
C THR A 385 -12.43 -46.00 -31.03
N SER A 386 -11.50 -45.62 -31.91
CA SER A 386 -11.48 -44.68 -33.04
C SER A 386 -12.74 -43.92 -33.51
N GLU A 387 -13.57 -43.35 -32.64
CA GLU A 387 -14.49 -42.25 -33.02
C GLU A 387 -14.47 -41.13 -31.96
N GLY A 388 -13.54 -40.20 -32.15
CA GLY A 388 -13.67 -38.77 -31.82
C GLY A 388 -14.18 -38.37 -30.43
N MET A 389 -13.38 -38.56 -29.38
CA MET A 389 -13.24 -37.59 -28.28
C MET A 389 -12.06 -38.00 -27.38
N SER A 390 -11.02 -37.17 -27.31
CA SER A 390 -9.90 -37.37 -26.38
C SER A 390 -10.29 -36.76 -25.03
N LEU A 391 -10.65 -37.61 -24.06
CA LEU A 391 -10.80 -37.21 -22.66
C LEU A 391 -9.52 -37.60 -21.90
N PHE A 392 -8.78 -36.60 -21.45
CA PHE A 392 -7.71 -36.75 -20.48
C PHE A 392 -8.30 -36.44 -19.10
N TYR A 393 -8.04 -37.29 -18.10
CA TYR A 393 -8.36 -37.01 -16.71
C TYR A 393 -7.10 -37.03 -15.86
N LEU A 394 -7.01 -36.09 -14.92
CA LEU A 394 -6.02 -36.04 -13.84
C LEU A 394 -6.48 -36.96 -12.70
N SER A 395 -5.64 -37.89 -12.24
CA SER A 395 -5.83 -38.59 -10.97
C SER A 395 -4.74 -38.17 -9.99
N TYR A 396 -5.13 -37.56 -8.87
CA TYR A 396 -4.26 -37.37 -7.72
C TYR A 396 -4.16 -38.71 -6.98
N THR A 397 -2.95 -39.25 -6.78
CA THR A 397 -2.68 -40.38 -5.88
C THR A 397 -2.35 -39.91 -4.49
#